data_AF-A0A7G9Z4N5-F1
#
_entry.id   AF-A0A7G9Z4N5-F1
#
_cell.length_a   1.000
_cell.length_b   1.000
_cell.length_c   1.000
_cell.angle_alpha   90.00
_cell.angle_beta   90.00
_cell.angle_gamma   90.00
#
_symmetry.space_group_name_H-M   'P 1'
#
loop_
_entity.id
_entity.type
_entity.pdbx_description
1 polymer ?
#
loop_
_entity_poly.entity_id
_entity_poly.type
_entity_poly.pdbx_seq_one_letter_code
_entity_poly.pdbx_strand_id
1 'polypeptide(L)'
;MSYIRKIIRRNKSGEIKVYYAEVESVRVGGKVIQRHIRSLGTNPSFPTNFPIGDVQFSYLAVRLMQGDLTPNEVFDLLEGMGHPVTRDSLERIGINYDFEKKTFRIYLFYPKNSKKSPTDAPSVKKDLTSKEQTKE
;
A
#
# COMPACT_ATOMS: atom_id res chain seq x y z
N MET A 1 26.22 -3.84 -1.56
CA MET A 1 25.10 -4.22 -2.46
C MET A 1 23.90 -4.53 -1.59
N SER A 2 22.75 -3.93 -1.88
CA SER A 2 21.49 -4.24 -1.20
C SER A 2 20.78 -5.40 -1.89
N TYR A 3 19.86 -6.06 -1.18
CA TYR A 3 18.99 -7.11 -1.71
C TYR A 3 17.65 -7.12 -0.99
N ILE A 4 16.66 -7.77 -1.61
CA ILE A 4 15.31 -7.92 -1.06
C ILE A 4 15.28 -9.15 -0.14
N ARG A 5 14.91 -8.92 1.13
CA ARG A 5 14.68 -9.96 2.13
C ARG A 5 13.18 -10.21 2.31
N LYS A 6 12.77 -11.47 2.26
CA LYS A 6 11.44 -11.93 2.65
C LYS A 6 11.34 -12.05 4.18
N ILE A 7 10.25 -11.54 4.75
CA ILE A 7 9.95 -11.54 6.19
C ILE A 7 8.57 -12.15 6.39
N ILE A 8 8.50 -13.29 7.07
CA ILE A 8 7.24 -13.99 7.35
C ILE A 8 6.78 -13.61 8.76
N ARG A 9 5.56 -13.09 8.89
CA ARG A 9 4.94 -12.77 10.18
C ARG A 9 3.64 -13.53 10.36
N ARG A 10 3.46 -14.12 11.54
CA ARG A 10 2.20 -14.73 11.95
C ARG A 10 1.42 -13.74 12.81
N ASN A 11 0.19 -13.43 12.42
CA ASN A 11 -0.69 -12.57 13.19
C ASN A 11 -1.29 -13.32 14.38
N LYS A 12 -1.88 -12.59 15.34
CA LYS A 12 -2.58 -13.17 16.49
C LYS A 12 -3.75 -14.09 16.09
N SER A 13 -4.35 -13.86 14.92
CA SER A 13 -5.40 -14.70 14.32
C SER A 13 -4.88 -16.01 13.68
N GLY A 14 -3.56 -16.24 13.69
CA GLY A 14 -2.93 -17.39 13.05
C GLY A 14 -2.63 -17.21 11.56
N GLU A 15 -3.15 -16.16 10.92
CA GLU A 15 -2.89 -15.82 9.51
C GLU A 15 -1.40 -15.49 9.29
N ILE A 16 -0.82 -16.05 8.23
CA ILE A 16 0.56 -15.79 7.82
C ILE A 16 0.57 -14.66 6.80
N LYS A 17 1.33 -13.59 7.06
CA LYS A 17 1.60 -12.51 6.13
C LYS A 17 3.07 -12.45 5.75
N VAL A 18 3.30 -12.21 4.46
CA VAL A 18 4.63 -12.07 3.89
C VAL A 18 4.89 -10.60 3.63
N TYR A 19 6.02 -10.12 4.13
CA TYR A 19 6.54 -8.78 3.92
C TYR A 19 7.91 -8.84 3.25
N TYR A 20 8.32 -7.74 2.67
CA TYR A 20 9.60 -7.58 2.02
C TYR A 20 10.30 -6.33 2.55
N ALA A 21 11.62 -6.40 2.66
CA ALA A 21 12.45 -5.27 3.03
C ALA A 21 13.72 -5.27 2.18
N GLU A 22 14.20 -4.07 1.86
CA GLU A 22 15.54 -3.89 1.31
C GLU A 22 16.54 -3.86 2.47
N VAL A 23 17.57 -4.70 2.36
CA VAL A 23 18.62 -4.84 3.38
C VAL A 23 20.00 -4.85 2.72
N GLU A 24 21.02 -4.51 3.49
CA GLU A 24 22.42 -4.68 3.11
C GLU A 24 23.15 -5.58 4.12
N SER A 25 24.10 -6.36 3.62
CA SER A 25 25.01 -7.14 4.48
C SER A 25 26.21 -6.27 4.85
N VAL A 26 26.43 -6.04 6.14
CA VAL A 26 27.55 -5.25 6.67
C VAL A 26 28.33 -6.05 7.72
N ARG A 27 29.65 -5.86 7.76
CA ARG A 27 30.52 -6.56 8.71
C ARG A 27 30.76 -5.68 9.94
N VAL A 28 30.37 -6.16 11.11
CA VAL A 28 30.51 -5.45 12.39
C VAL A 28 31.10 -6.42 13.41
N GLY A 29 32.26 -6.07 13.99
CA GLY A 29 32.94 -6.91 14.99
C GLY A 29 33.23 -8.33 14.49
N GLY A 30 33.67 -8.47 13.23
CA GLY A 30 33.98 -9.76 12.61
C GLY A 30 32.78 -10.58 12.12
N LYS A 31 31.56 -10.23 12.53
CA LYS A 31 30.31 -10.90 12.13
C LYS A 31 29.64 -10.17 10.96
N VAL A 32 29.00 -10.91 10.06
CA VAL A 32 28.14 -10.32 9.02
C VAL A 32 26.73 -10.18 9.58
N ILE A 33 26.22 -8.94 9.59
CA ILE A 33 24.86 -8.61 10.03
C ILE A 33 24.07 -8.01 8.87
N GLN A 34 22.75 -8.14 8.91
CA GLN A 34 21.85 -7.49 7.96
C GLN A 34 21.40 -6.15 8.52
N ARG A 35 21.74 -5.05 7.85
CA ARG A 35 21.22 -3.72 8.16
C ARG A 35 19.97 -3.47 7.32
N HIS A 36 18.90 -2.99 7.96
CA HIS A 36 17.66 -2.64 7.30
C HIS A 36 17.76 -1.27 6.61
N ILE A 37 17.40 -1.21 5.31
CA ILE A 37 17.36 0.03 4.51
C ILE A 37 15.93 0.58 4.47
N ARG A 38 14.95 -0.22 4.02
CA ARG A 38 13.54 0.18 3.96
C ARG A 38 12.59 -1.01 3.91
N SER A 39 11.36 -0.79 4.36
CA SER A 39 10.24 -1.70 4.10
C SER A 39 9.77 -1.52 2.66
N LEU A 40 9.43 -2.63 2.00
CA LEU A 40 8.83 -2.65 0.66
C LEU A 40 7.36 -3.09 0.70
N GLY A 41 6.80 -3.30 1.89
CA GLY A 41 5.42 -3.79 2.05
C GLY A 41 5.27 -5.26 1.67
N THR A 42 4.15 -5.62 1.05
CA THR A 42 3.79 -7.01 0.70
C THR A 42 4.10 -7.37 -0.75
N ASN A 43 4.43 -6.39 -1.59
CA ASN A 43 4.83 -6.58 -2.98
C ASN A 43 6.14 -5.80 -3.25
N PRO A 44 7.28 -6.49 -3.44
CA PRO A 44 8.56 -5.80 -3.61
C PRO A 44 8.71 -5.13 -4.97
N SER A 45 7.93 -5.53 -5.99
CA SER A 45 7.94 -4.90 -7.32
C SER A 45 7.22 -3.56 -7.33
N PHE A 46 6.28 -3.35 -6.41
CA PHE A 46 5.52 -2.11 -6.24
C PHE A 46 5.52 -1.70 -4.76
N PRO A 47 6.63 -1.12 -4.27
CA PRO A 47 6.76 -0.73 -2.88
C PRO A 47 5.72 0.32 -2.48
N THR A 48 5.48 0.46 -1.18
CA THR A 48 4.59 1.49 -0.62
C THR A 48 5.32 2.56 0.18
N ASN A 49 6.66 2.54 0.15
CA ASN A 49 7.52 3.46 0.88
C ASN A 49 8.72 3.84 0.01
N PHE A 50 8.88 5.14 -0.21
CA PHE A 50 9.90 5.68 -1.08
C PHE A 50 10.69 6.78 -0.35
N PRO A 51 12.03 6.78 -0.47
CA PRO A 51 12.79 7.98 -0.16
C PRO A 51 12.42 9.07 -1.17
N ILE A 52 12.31 10.32 -0.72
CA ILE A 52 12.09 11.46 -1.61
C ILE A 52 13.12 12.55 -1.31
N GLY A 53 13.39 13.40 -2.32
CA GLY A 53 14.30 14.53 -2.16
C GLY A 53 13.59 15.76 -1.61
N ASP A 54 14.39 16.75 -1.22
CA ASP A 54 13.94 17.99 -0.58
C ASP A 54 12.92 18.74 -1.45
N VAL A 55 13.19 18.84 -2.75
CA VAL A 55 12.31 19.52 -3.73
C VAL A 55 10.93 18.85 -3.78
N GLN A 56 10.90 17.53 -3.87
CA GLN A 56 9.65 16.76 -3.92
C GLN A 56 8.92 16.83 -2.58
N PHE A 57 9.64 16.76 -1.47
CA PHE A 57 9.04 16.87 -0.13
C PHE A 57 8.40 18.24 0.08
N SER A 58 9.09 19.34 -0.26
CA SER A 58 8.55 20.69 -0.18
C SER A 58 7.31 20.87 -1.06
N TYR A 59 7.37 20.40 -2.31
CA TYR A 59 6.22 20.42 -3.22
C TYR A 59 5.02 19.68 -2.62
N LEU A 60 5.21 18.44 -2.17
CA LEU A 60 4.15 17.64 -1.56
C LEU A 60 3.58 18.28 -0.30
N ALA A 61 4.43 18.85 0.57
CA ALA A 61 3.99 19.50 1.80
C ALA A 61 3.08 20.71 1.51
N VAL A 62 3.46 21.56 0.56
CA VAL A 62 2.67 22.74 0.16
C VAL A 62 1.33 22.31 -0.45
N ARG A 63 1.33 21.35 -1.39
CA ARG A 63 0.12 20.86 -2.05
C ARG A 63 -0.83 20.15 -1.08
N LEU A 64 -0.29 19.41 -0.11
CA LEU A 64 -1.07 18.82 0.98
C LEU A 64 -1.74 19.90 1.84
N MET A 65 -1.05 21.00 2.16
CA MET A 65 -1.64 22.10 2.92
C MET A 65 -2.72 22.86 2.12
N GLN A 66 -2.57 22.95 0.80
CA GLN A 66 -3.55 23.55 -0.09
C GLN A 66 -4.80 22.67 -0.28
N GLY A 67 -4.67 21.36 -0.08
CA GLY A 67 -5.77 20.41 -0.23
C GLY A 67 -6.12 20.09 -1.69
N ASP A 68 -5.21 20.37 -2.63
CA ASP A 68 -5.41 20.20 -4.07
C ASP A 68 -4.56 19.07 -4.68
N LEU A 69 -3.74 18.40 -3.86
CA LEU A 69 -2.91 17.28 -4.30
C LEU A 69 -3.76 16.08 -4.73
N THR A 70 -3.60 15.64 -5.97
CA THR A 70 -4.32 14.47 -6.50
C THR A 70 -3.47 13.20 -6.45
N PRO A 71 -4.09 11.99 -6.38
CA PRO A 71 -3.35 10.73 -6.48
C PRO A 71 -2.49 10.60 -7.74
N ASN A 72 -2.98 11.07 -8.89
CA ASN A 72 -2.25 10.99 -10.15
C ASN A 72 -0.97 11.84 -10.11
N GLU A 73 -1.02 13.04 -9.54
CA GLU A 73 0.17 13.87 -9.35
C GLU A 73 1.22 13.19 -8.47
N VAL A 74 0.79 12.45 -7.43
CA VAL A 74 1.70 11.66 -6.59
C VAL A 74 2.33 10.52 -7.40
N PHE A 75 1.54 9.82 -8.21
CA PHE A 75 2.04 8.73 -9.05
C PHE A 75 3.04 9.24 -10.09
N ASP A 76 2.69 10.31 -10.81
CA ASP A 76 3.56 10.92 -11.81
C ASP A 76 4.87 11.42 -11.19
N LEU A 77 4.82 12.01 -9.98
CA LEU A 77 6.01 12.41 -9.24
C LEU A 77 6.91 11.22 -8.90
N LEU A 78 6.33 10.10 -8.43
CA LEU A 78 7.11 8.92 -8.07
C LEU A 78 7.67 8.17 -9.27
N GLU A 79 6.90 8.05 -10.35
CA GLU A 79 7.36 7.47 -11.62
C GLU A 79 8.47 8.34 -12.23
N GLY A 80 8.34 9.67 -12.17
CA GLY A 80 9.37 10.62 -12.58
C GLY A 80 10.67 10.49 -11.78
N MET A 81 10.61 9.98 -10.55
CA MET A 81 11.78 9.62 -9.73
C MET A 81 12.34 8.22 -10.05
N GLY A 82 11.73 7.47 -10.96
CA GLY A 82 12.12 6.10 -11.29
C GLY A 82 11.58 5.07 -10.28
N HIS A 83 10.56 5.40 -9.50
CA HIS A 83 9.92 4.46 -8.59
C HIS A 83 8.67 3.84 -9.22
N PRO A 84 8.60 2.49 -9.32
CA PRO A 84 7.39 1.85 -9.81
C PRO A 84 6.27 2.01 -8.78
N VAL A 85 5.10 2.46 -9.24
CA VAL A 85 3.88 2.57 -8.43
C VAL A 85 2.72 1.85 -9.11
N THR A 86 1.79 1.38 -8.31
CA THR A 86 0.52 0.86 -8.81
C THR A 86 -0.49 2.00 -8.83
N ARG A 87 -1.10 2.28 -9.99
CA ARG A 87 -2.14 3.31 -10.15
C ARG A 87 -3.52 2.85 -9.67
N ASP A 88 -3.56 2.10 -8.57
CA ASP A 88 -4.80 1.71 -7.90
C ASP A 88 -5.40 2.91 -7.13
N SER A 89 -6.64 2.75 -6.65
CA SER A 89 -7.29 3.77 -5.81
C SER A 89 -6.44 4.06 -4.57
N LEU A 90 -5.83 5.25 -4.50
CA LEU A 90 -5.01 5.67 -3.36
C LEU A 90 -5.90 6.33 -2.32
N GLU A 91 -5.93 5.78 -1.10
CA GLU A 91 -6.77 6.29 -0.02
C GLU A 91 -6.16 7.55 0.61
N ARG A 92 -4.85 7.54 0.83
CA ARG A 92 -4.09 8.67 1.38
C ARG A 92 -2.60 8.49 1.16
N ILE A 93 -1.87 9.58 1.37
CA ILE A 93 -0.41 9.56 1.50
C ILE A 93 0.00 10.03 2.90
N GLY A 94 1.20 9.63 3.31
CA GLY A 94 1.88 10.22 4.45
C GLY A 94 3.30 10.62 4.06
N ILE A 95 3.73 11.82 4.43
CA ILE A 95 5.12 12.24 4.31
C ILE A 95 5.76 12.28 5.70
N ASN A 96 7.04 11.92 5.78
CA ASN A 96 7.78 11.82 7.03
C ASN A 96 9.17 12.44 6.86
N TYR A 97 9.63 13.11 7.91
CA TYR A 97 11.01 13.53 8.09
C TYR A 97 11.62 12.83 9.31
N ASP A 98 12.75 12.16 9.10
CA ASP A 98 13.55 11.56 10.15
C ASP A 98 14.56 12.59 10.67
N PHE A 99 14.42 13.03 11.92
CA PHE A 99 15.30 14.04 12.51
C PHE A 99 16.74 13.56 12.74
N GLU A 100 16.96 12.27 12.96
CA GLU A 100 18.28 11.70 13.21
C GLU A 100 19.02 11.52 11.88
N LYS A 101 18.34 10.90 10.91
CA LYS A 101 18.93 10.58 9.60
C LYS A 101 18.87 11.72 8.60
N LYS A 102 18.05 12.75 8.89
CA LYS A 102 17.78 13.88 7.99
C LYS A 102 17.22 13.41 6.64
N THR A 103 16.41 12.35 6.64
CA THR A 103 15.86 11.76 5.40
C THR A 103 14.36 11.98 5.29
N PHE A 104 13.89 12.22 4.07
CA PHE A 104 12.46 12.34 3.74
C PHE A 104 11.92 11.06 3.12
N ARG A 105 10.68 10.72 3.48
CA ARG A 105 9.98 9.56 2.93
C ARG A 105 8.52 9.87 2.65
N ILE A 106 7.99 9.22 1.63
CA ILE A 106 6.54 9.13 1.38
C ILE A 106 6.06 7.70 1.55
N TYR A 107 4.85 7.58 2.08
CA TYR A 107 4.14 6.34 2.31
C TYR A 107 2.82 6.38 1.55
N LEU A 108 2.56 5.32 0.77
CA LEU A 108 1.31 5.14 0.04
C LEU A 108 0.39 4.21 0.82
N PHE A 109 -0.86 4.63 1.01
CA PHE A 109 -1.89 3.83 1.66
C PHE A 109 -3.02 3.56 0.69
N TYR A 110 -3.11 2.32 0.25
CA TYR A 110 -4.22 1.82 -0.56
C TYR A 110 -5.33 1.31 0.37
N PRO A 111 -6.60 1.37 -0.06
CA PRO A 111 -7.69 0.79 0.69
C PRO A 111 -7.36 -0.68 0.90
N LYS A 112 -7.38 -1.10 2.16
CA LYS A 112 -7.46 -2.53 2.44
C LYS A 112 -8.72 -3.00 1.73
N ASN A 113 -8.63 -4.06 0.92
CA ASN A 113 -9.81 -4.75 0.41
C ASN A 113 -10.77 -4.95 1.59
N SER A 114 -11.74 -4.05 1.76
CA SER A 114 -12.90 -4.33 2.57
C SER A 114 -13.47 -5.54 1.84
N LYS A 115 -13.68 -6.62 2.59
CA LYS A 115 -14.34 -7.81 2.07
C LYS A 115 -15.43 -7.31 1.14
N LYS A 116 -15.39 -7.67 -0.15
CA LYS A 116 -16.54 -7.49 -1.02
C LYS A 116 -17.71 -8.00 -0.20
N SER A 117 -18.60 -7.11 0.25
CA SER A 117 -19.88 -7.57 0.75
C SER A 117 -20.43 -8.41 -0.39
N PRO A 118 -20.92 -9.63 -0.15
CA PRO A 118 -21.67 -10.35 -1.16
C PRO A 118 -22.99 -9.60 -1.32
N THR A 119 -22.95 -8.48 -2.03
CA THR A 119 -24.13 -7.76 -2.47
C THR A 119 -24.54 -8.43 -3.77
N ASP A 120 -25.78 -8.93 -3.73
CA ASP A 120 -26.60 -9.43 -4.83
C ASP A 120 -26.28 -10.83 -5.35
N ALA A 121 -26.47 -11.84 -4.49
CA ALA A 121 -27.14 -13.05 -4.99
C ALA A 121 -28.53 -12.64 -5.49
N PRO A 122 -28.95 -13.01 -6.72
CA PRO A 122 -30.29 -12.67 -7.18
C PRO A 122 -31.31 -13.31 -6.24
N SER A 123 -32.17 -12.46 -5.67
CA SER A 123 -33.32 -12.92 -4.91
C SER A 123 -34.19 -13.76 -5.85
N VAL A 124 -34.32 -15.04 -5.52
CA VAL A 124 -35.29 -15.93 -6.15
C VAL A 124 -36.65 -15.28 -5.97
N LYS A 125 -37.25 -14.79 -7.06
CA LYS A 125 -38.66 -14.40 -7.09
C LYS A 125 -39.46 -15.63 -6.66
N LYS A 126 -40.09 -15.54 -5.50
CA LYS A 126 -41.20 -16.43 -5.15
C LYS A 126 -42.33 -16.11 -6.12
N ASP A 127 -42.55 -16.97 -7.11
CA ASP A 127 -43.79 -16.97 -7.87
C ASP A 127 -44.93 -17.37 -6.91
N LEU A 128 -45.60 -16.35 -6.40
CA LEU A 128 -46.97 -16.43 -5.93
C LEU A 128 -47.86 -16.32 -7.16
N THR A 129 -48.22 -17.45 -7.76
CA THR A 129 -49.41 -17.53 -8.61
C THR A 129 -50.51 -18.26 -7.86
N SER A 130 -51.35 -17.44 -7.24
CA SER A 130 -52.75 -17.69 -6.99
C SER A 130 -53.46 -18.18 -8.27
N LYS A 131 -54.22 -19.27 -8.15
CA LYS A 131 -55.34 -19.56 -9.04
C LYS A 131 -56.55 -19.92 -8.19
N GLU A 132 -57.40 -18.94 -7.97
CA GLU A 132 -58.82 -19.17 -7.70
C GLU A 132 -59.53 -19.44 -9.05
N GLN A 133 -60.29 -20.55 -9.04
CA GLN A 133 -61.60 -20.81 -9.64
C GLN A 133 -61.88 -20.51 -11.12
N THR A 134 -62.35 -21.55 -11.85
CA THR A 134 -63.73 -21.57 -12.41
C THR A 134 -64.26 -22.99 -12.67
N LYS A 135 -65.57 -23.12 -12.44
CA LYS A 135 -66.57 -24.18 -12.71
C LYS A 135 -66.41 -25.03 -13.98
N GLU A 136 -66.81 -26.30 -13.89
CA GLU A 136 -68.04 -26.86 -14.49
C GLU A 136 -68.56 -28.04 -13.64
#